data_AF-A0A923NMB7-F1
#
_entry.id   AF-A0A923NMB7-F1
#
_cell.length_a   1.000
_cell.length_b   1.000
_cell.length_c   1.000
_cell.angle_alpha   90.00
_cell.angle_beta   90.00
_cell.angle_gamma   90.00
#
_symmetry.space_group_name_H-M   'P 1'
#
loop_
_entity.id
_entity.type
_entity.pdbx_description
1 polymer ?
#
loop_
_entity_poly.entity_id
_entity_poly.type
_entity_poly.pdbx_seq_one_letter_code
_entity_poly.pdbx_strand_id
1 'polypeptide(L)'
;MKQQHPDRQECLRLLKEYGTPEHVIRHCMAVADTAVRIGRALNEHGYHLDLELIQAAALIHDIARVENEHWEKGYQMARNLGYNQEADIIRVHMNYSPFSPVEHVTETDLVCLGDRTVKEDEYVGLDRRMEYIIEKARKQGHPEAEKRILEKKQEARLLLDGIERTIGMTVDQLMEGGQTVI
;
A
#
# COMPACT_ATOMS: atom_id res chain seq x y z
N MET A 1 4.01 26.98 8.13
CA MET A 1 3.59 25.85 8.99
C MET A 1 4.30 24.62 8.44
N LYS A 2 4.83 23.72 9.27
CA LYS A 2 5.32 22.43 8.75
C LYS A 2 4.11 21.67 8.21
N GLN A 3 4.20 21.12 7.00
CA GLN A 3 3.23 20.13 6.54
C GLN A 3 3.22 18.97 7.53
N GLN A 4 2.04 18.38 7.78
CA GLN A 4 1.89 17.26 8.71
C GLN A 4 2.55 15.99 8.17
N HIS A 5 2.39 15.76 6.86
CA HIS A 5 2.93 14.63 6.11
C HIS A 5 3.91 15.13 5.04
N PRO A 6 4.93 14.37 4.63
CA PRO A 6 5.79 14.74 3.51
C PRO A 6 4.98 14.71 2.21
N ASP A 7 5.03 15.79 1.45
CA ASP A 7 4.43 15.79 0.12
C ASP A 7 5.14 14.79 -0.82
N ARG A 8 4.55 14.58 -2.00
CA ARG A 8 5.09 13.65 -3.01
C ARG A 8 6.53 13.95 -3.39
N GLN A 9 6.90 15.22 -3.51
CA GLN A 9 8.26 15.59 -3.93
C GLN A 9 9.26 15.22 -2.83
N GLU A 10 8.90 15.50 -1.58
CA GLU A 10 9.70 15.14 -0.42
C GLU A 10 9.83 13.62 -0.27
N CYS A 11 8.73 12.87 -0.41
CA CYS A 11 8.78 11.41 -0.40
C CYS A 11 9.76 10.85 -1.45
N LEU A 12 9.67 11.33 -2.70
CA LEU A 12 10.57 10.89 -3.77
C LEU A 12 12.02 11.30 -3.53
N ARG A 13 12.25 12.45 -2.88
CA ARG A 13 13.58 12.89 -2.46
C ARG A 13 14.16 11.94 -1.41
N LEU A 14 13.37 11.58 -0.40
CA LEU A 14 13.76 10.67 0.67
C LEU A 14 14.11 9.28 0.11
N LEU A 15 13.25 8.70 -0.74
CA LEU A 15 13.54 7.40 -1.37
C LEU A 15 14.90 7.39 -2.09
N LYS A 16 15.22 8.46 -2.83
CA LYS A 16 16.52 8.60 -3.51
C LYS A 16 17.67 8.77 -2.53
N GLU A 17 17.49 9.60 -1.49
CA GLU A 17 18.50 9.85 -0.46
C GLU A 17 18.89 8.58 0.30
N TYR A 18 17.90 7.74 0.64
CA TYR A 18 18.11 6.47 1.33
C TYR A 18 18.46 5.30 0.40
N GLY A 19 18.70 5.56 -0.89
CA GLY A 19 19.18 4.56 -1.83
C GLY A 19 18.13 3.51 -2.23
N THR A 20 16.84 3.84 -2.15
CA THR A 20 15.78 2.94 -2.61
C THR A 20 15.94 2.69 -4.13
N PRO A 21 15.95 1.42 -4.60
CA PRO A 21 16.13 1.12 -6.02
C PRO A 21 15.04 1.71 -6.91
N GLU A 22 15.38 2.17 -8.12
CA GLU A 22 14.42 2.80 -9.06
C GLU A 22 13.17 1.97 -9.34
N HIS A 23 13.28 0.63 -9.42
CA HIS A 23 12.12 -0.24 -9.62
C HIS A 23 11.20 -0.29 -8.38
N VAL A 24 11.76 -0.17 -7.19
CA VAL A 24 11.01 -0.08 -5.93
C VAL A 24 10.35 1.30 -5.83
N ILE A 25 11.02 2.38 -6.24
CA ILE A 25 10.41 3.72 -6.28
C ILE A 25 9.16 3.71 -7.17
N ARG A 26 9.23 3.12 -8.36
CA ARG A 26 8.06 3.00 -9.26
C ARG A 26 6.95 2.14 -8.63
N HIS A 27 7.32 1.07 -7.93
CA HIS A 27 6.37 0.28 -7.15
C HIS A 27 5.63 1.14 -6.10
N CYS A 28 6.37 1.87 -5.26
CA CYS A 28 5.76 2.74 -4.26
C CYS A 28 4.84 3.81 -4.87
N MET A 29 5.21 4.36 -6.04
CA MET A 29 4.35 5.29 -6.78
C MET A 29 3.03 4.64 -7.22
N ALA A 30 3.07 3.41 -7.74
CA ALA A 30 1.88 2.67 -8.15
C ALA A 30 0.99 2.28 -6.96
N VAL A 31 1.60 1.91 -5.82
CA VAL A 31 0.88 1.67 -4.56
C VAL A 31 0.19 2.94 -4.07
N ALA A 32 0.89 4.07 -4.09
CA ALA A 32 0.33 5.35 -3.70
C ALA A 32 -0.84 5.79 -4.59
N ASP A 33 -0.71 5.67 -5.92
CA ASP A 33 -1.81 5.98 -6.85
C ASP A 33 -3.03 5.11 -6.57
N THR A 34 -2.82 3.79 -6.44
CA THR A 34 -3.89 2.82 -6.15
C THR A 34 -4.60 3.16 -4.83
N ALA A 35 -3.85 3.34 -3.74
CA ALA A 35 -4.40 3.59 -2.42
C ALA A 35 -5.14 4.94 -2.34
N VAL A 36 -4.59 6.00 -2.96
CA VAL A 36 -5.21 7.32 -3.00
C VAL A 36 -6.50 7.31 -3.84
N ARG A 37 -6.52 6.61 -4.97
CA ARG A 37 -7.74 6.49 -5.80
C ARG A 37 -8.86 5.79 -5.06
N ILE A 38 -8.55 4.69 -4.36
CA ILE A 38 -9.52 3.99 -3.51
C ILE A 38 -10.00 4.91 -2.38
N GLY A 39 -9.07 5.55 -1.66
CA GLY A 39 -9.41 6.46 -0.56
C GLY A 39 -10.27 7.64 -1.00
N ARG A 40 -9.98 8.21 -2.18
CA ARG A 40 -10.78 9.30 -2.77
C ARG A 40 -12.20 8.82 -3.08
N ALA A 41 -12.34 7.66 -3.73
CA ALA A 41 -13.65 7.10 -4.05
C ALA A 41 -14.46 6.81 -2.77
N LEU A 42 -13.83 6.31 -1.71
CA LEU A 42 -14.48 6.15 -0.41
C LEU A 42 -14.88 7.49 0.20
N ASN A 43 -14.02 8.51 0.17
CA ASN A 43 -14.35 9.84 0.69
C ASN A 43 -15.53 10.49 -0.06
N GLU A 44 -15.68 10.24 -1.36
CA GLU A 44 -16.87 10.64 -2.15
C GLU A 44 -18.16 9.97 -1.65
N HIS A 45 -18.05 8.86 -0.92
CA HIS A 45 -19.15 8.09 -0.33
C HIS A 45 -19.27 8.30 1.20
N GLY A 46 -18.74 9.42 1.72
CA GLY A 46 -18.95 9.84 3.11
C GLY A 46 -17.91 9.37 4.11
N TYR A 47 -16.80 8.79 3.64
CA TYR A 47 -15.63 8.53 4.48
C TYR A 47 -14.78 9.81 4.65
N HIS A 48 -13.89 9.78 5.63
CA HIS A 48 -13.03 10.92 5.98
C HIS A 48 -11.56 10.49 6.14
N LEU A 49 -11.07 9.72 5.17
CA LEU A 49 -9.69 9.23 5.15
C LEU A 49 -8.71 10.34 4.80
N ASP A 50 -7.58 10.36 5.49
CA ASP A 50 -6.48 11.29 5.22
C ASP A 50 -5.70 10.86 3.97
N LEU A 51 -6.03 11.47 2.83
CA LEU A 51 -5.39 11.15 1.55
C LEU A 51 -3.91 11.57 1.51
N GLU A 52 -3.51 12.58 2.28
CA GLU A 52 -2.11 13.01 2.35
C GLU A 52 -1.28 11.98 3.12
N LEU A 53 -1.81 11.46 4.23
CA LEU A 53 -1.20 10.35 4.97
C LEU A 53 -1.09 9.09 4.10
N ILE A 54 -2.17 8.70 3.41
CA ILE A 54 -2.17 7.54 2.51
C ILE A 54 -1.09 7.70 1.44
N GLN A 55 -1.02 8.86 0.79
CA GLN A 55 -0.05 9.14 -0.25
C GLN A 55 1.38 9.05 0.29
N ALA A 56 1.66 9.75 1.38
CA ALA A 56 2.98 9.79 1.98
C ALA A 56 3.44 8.40 2.42
N ALA A 57 2.64 7.72 3.24
CA ALA A 57 2.97 6.40 3.77
C ALA A 57 3.15 5.37 2.66
N ALA A 58 2.29 5.36 1.63
CA ALA A 58 2.44 4.47 0.48
C ALA A 58 3.72 4.74 -0.31
N LEU A 59 4.10 6.01 -0.51
CA LEU A 59 5.32 6.37 -1.22
C LEU A 59 6.57 5.91 -0.47
N ILE A 60 6.61 6.01 0.85
CA ILE A 60 7.81 5.70 1.64
C ILE A 60 7.79 4.33 2.33
N HIS A 61 6.78 3.48 2.09
CA HIS A 61 6.63 2.21 2.83
C HIS A 61 7.83 1.26 2.68
N ASP A 62 8.50 1.34 1.53
CA ASP A 62 9.65 0.52 1.16
C ASP A 62 10.96 1.34 1.17
N ILE A 63 11.01 2.48 1.89
CA ILE A 63 12.19 3.37 1.92
C ILE A 63 13.50 2.64 2.29
N ALA A 64 13.41 1.63 3.14
CA ALA A 64 14.54 0.81 3.59
C ALA A 64 14.64 -0.54 2.88
N ARG A 65 14.07 -0.71 1.67
CA ARG A 65 13.90 -2.02 1.00
C ARG A 65 15.17 -2.85 0.84
N VAL A 66 16.35 -2.23 0.83
CA VAL A 66 17.64 -2.92 0.72
C VAL A 66 18.15 -3.48 2.05
N GLU A 67 17.54 -3.08 3.17
CA GLU A 67 17.90 -3.52 4.50
C GLU A 67 17.16 -4.81 4.89
N ASN A 68 17.78 -5.59 5.77
CA ASN A 68 17.07 -6.67 6.46
C ASN A 68 16.02 -6.06 7.39
N GLU A 69 14.86 -6.70 7.48
CA GLU A 69 13.73 -6.21 8.28
C GLU A 69 13.33 -4.77 7.89
N HIS A 70 13.20 -4.52 6.59
CA HIS A 70 12.99 -3.19 6.03
C HIS A 70 11.77 -2.44 6.60
N TRP A 71 10.75 -3.15 7.09
CA TRP A 71 9.61 -2.54 7.78
C TRP A 71 10.01 -1.87 9.11
N GLU A 72 10.91 -2.47 9.87
CA GLU A 72 11.38 -1.94 11.16
C GLU A 72 12.42 -0.84 10.93
N LYS A 73 13.31 -1.02 9.95
CA LYS A 73 14.25 0.04 9.55
C LYS A 73 13.53 1.25 8.99
N GLY A 74 12.55 1.04 8.10
CA GLY A 74 11.72 2.10 7.53
C GLY A 74 10.92 2.83 8.61
N TYR A 75 10.34 2.10 9.57
CA TYR A 75 9.70 2.68 10.76
C TYR A 75 10.64 3.65 11.49
N GLN A 76 11.84 3.19 11.84
CA GLN A 76 12.82 4.00 12.58
C GLN A 76 13.25 5.24 11.78
N MET A 77 13.47 5.09 10.47
CA MET A 77 13.81 6.21 9.57
C MET A 77 12.70 7.27 9.55
N ALA A 78 11.45 6.86 9.30
CA ALA A 78 10.31 7.77 9.26
C ALA A 78 10.09 8.48 10.61
N ARG A 79 10.20 7.76 11.75
CA ARG A 79 10.15 8.36 13.10
C ARG A 79 11.24 9.42 13.30
N ASN A 80 12.48 9.14 12.90
CA ASN A 80 13.61 10.06 13.04
C ASN A 80 13.45 11.34 12.20
N LEU A 81 12.74 11.24 11.07
CA LEU A 81 12.39 12.39 10.22
C LEU A 81 11.17 13.18 10.75
N GLY A 82 10.44 12.63 11.73
CA GLY A 82 9.25 13.23 12.34
C GLY A 82 7.92 12.76 11.78
N TYR A 83 7.92 11.80 10.85
CA TYR A 83 6.75 11.23 10.16
C TYR A 83 6.16 10.05 10.95
N ASN A 84 5.56 10.38 12.09
CA ASN A 84 5.15 9.38 13.07
C ASN A 84 3.98 8.51 12.60
N GLN A 85 3.01 9.07 11.88
CA GLN A 85 1.83 8.34 11.42
C GLN A 85 2.19 7.40 10.26
N GLU A 86 3.00 7.89 9.32
CA GLU A 86 3.57 7.11 8.24
C GLU A 86 4.36 5.95 8.82
N ALA A 87 5.27 6.21 9.77
CA ALA A 87 6.06 5.17 10.40
C ALA A 87 5.20 4.01 10.94
N ASP A 88 4.09 4.30 11.63
CA ASP A 88 3.21 3.26 12.16
C ASP A 88 2.60 2.37 11.06
N ILE A 89 2.28 2.94 9.90
CA ILE A 89 1.84 2.19 8.72
C ILE A 89 3.01 1.36 8.15
N ILE A 90 4.19 1.95 8.01
CA ILE A 90 5.40 1.27 7.50
C ILE A 90 5.73 0.04 8.36
N ARG A 91 5.64 0.16 9.68
CA ARG A 91 6.02 -0.91 10.61
C ARG A 91 5.24 -2.20 10.39
N VAL A 92 4.00 -2.10 9.92
CA VAL A 92 3.08 -3.24 9.82
C VAL A 92 2.90 -3.78 8.40
N HIS A 93 3.27 -3.06 7.35
CA HIS A 93 2.86 -3.34 5.96
C HIS A 93 3.10 -4.80 5.49
N MET A 94 4.25 -5.38 5.86
CA MET A 94 4.60 -6.77 5.48
C MET A 94 3.65 -7.82 6.06
N ASN A 95 3.14 -7.58 7.27
CA ASN A 95 2.40 -8.56 8.05
C ASN A 95 1.00 -8.09 8.45
N TYR A 96 0.53 -7.00 7.87
CA TYR A 96 -0.74 -6.38 8.23
C TYR A 96 -1.93 -7.34 8.11
N SER A 97 -2.58 -7.61 9.23
CA SER A 97 -3.72 -8.50 9.38
C SER A 97 -4.26 -8.36 10.83
N PRO A 98 -5.58 -8.45 11.05
CA PRO A 98 -6.63 -8.48 10.03
C PRO A 98 -6.85 -7.10 9.40
N PHE A 99 -7.48 -7.05 8.23
CA PHE A 99 -8.05 -5.80 7.71
C PHE A 99 -9.31 -5.41 8.48
N SER A 100 -9.56 -4.11 8.57
CA SER A 100 -10.80 -3.58 9.12
C SER A 100 -12.00 -3.89 8.21
N PRO A 101 -13.22 -4.05 8.76
CA PRO A 101 -14.44 -3.93 7.98
C PRO A 101 -14.50 -2.58 7.26
N VAL A 102 -15.17 -2.51 6.11
CA VAL A 102 -15.18 -1.29 5.29
C VAL A 102 -15.71 -0.09 6.07
N GLU A 103 -16.68 -0.27 6.96
CA GLU A 103 -17.29 0.77 7.80
C GLU A 103 -16.28 1.47 8.73
N HIS A 104 -15.14 0.82 9.00
CA HIS A 104 -14.06 1.31 9.86
C HIS A 104 -12.70 1.26 9.14
N VAL A 105 -12.70 1.29 7.81
CA VAL A 105 -11.48 1.29 7.01
C VAL A 105 -10.57 2.46 7.41
N THR A 106 -9.28 2.18 7.48
CA THR A 106 -8.24 3.14 7.87
C THR A 106 -7.26 3.40 6.73
N GLU A 107 -6.42 4.41 6.90
CA GLU A 107 -5.30 4.69 5.99
C GLU A 107 -4.33 3.50 5.91
N THR A 108 -4.11 2.79 7.02
CA THR A 108 -3.27 1.59 7.05
C THR A 108 -3.85 0.49 6.18
N ASP A 109 -5.17 0.28 6.25
CA ASP A 109 -5.87 -0.69 5.41
C ASP A 109 -5.67 -0.38 3.93
N LEU A 110 -5.80 0.89 3.51
CA LEU A 110 -5.67 1.26 2.11
C LEU A 110 -4.24 1.13 1.58
N VAL A 111 -3.23 1.53 2.36
CA VAL A 111 -1.83 1.38 1.95
C VAL A 111 -1.47 -0.09 1.80
N CYS A 112 -1.86 -0.94 2.76
CA CYS A 112 -1.58 -2.37 2.71
C CYS A 112 -2.38 -3.10 1.62
N LEU A 113 -3.60 -2.64 1.31
CA LEU A 113 -4.38 -3.16 0.20
C LEU A 113 -3.77 -2.77 -1.16
N GLY A 114 -3.27 -1.54 -1.29
CA GLY A 114 -2.55 -1.07 -2.48
C GLY A 114 -1.34 -1.95 -2.81
N ASP A 115 -0.46 -2.20 -1.83
CA ASP A 115 0.70 -3.10 -2.00
C ASP A 115 0.28 -4.54 -2.39
N ARG A 116 -0.86 -5.00 -1.89
CA ARG A 116 -1.43 -6.33 -2.20
C ARG A 116 -2.16 -6.42 -3.53
N THR A 117 -2.29 -5.33 -4.27
CA THR A 117 -2.91 -5.30 -5.60
C THR A 117 -1.96 -4.80 -6.70
N VAL A 118 -0.79 -4.27 -6.34
CA VAL A 118 0.25 -3.82 -7.26
C VAL A 118 1.34 -4.87 -7.44
N LYS A 119 1.79 -5.07 -8.67
CA LYS A 119 2.94 -5.91 -9.02
C LYS A 119 3.93 -5.08 -9.81
N GLU A 120 5.19 -5.08 -9.37
CA GLU A 120 6.21 -4.16 -9.90
C GLU A 120 5.65 -2.73 -9.82
N ASP A 121 5.40 -2.06 -10.94
CA ASP A 121 4.92 -0.69 -11.04
C ASP A 121 3.49 -0.55 -11.60
N GLU A 122 2.69 -1.62 -11.56
CA GLU A 122 1.34 -1.62 -12.11
C GLU A 122 0.32 -2.27 -11.15
N TYR A 123 -0.88 -1.68 -11.10
CA TYR A 123 -2.04 -2.34 -10.50
C TYR A 123 -2.42 -3.57 -11.33
N VAL A 124 -2.52 -4.74 -10.69
CA VAL A 124 -2.87 -6.01 -11.35
C VAL A 124 -4.09 -6.68 -10.73
N GLY A 125 -4.67 -6.09 -9.69
CA GLY A 125 -5.73 -6.69 -8.88
C GLY A 125 -5.22 -7.76 -7.91
N LEU A 126 -6.08 -8.08 -6.94
CA LEU A 126 -5.71 -8.95 -5.81
C LEU A 126 -5.36 -10.37 -6.26
N ASP A 127 -6.14 -10.95 -7.19
CA ASP A 127 -5.96 -12.36 -7.58
C ASP A 127 -4.62 -12.59 -8.27
N ARG A 128 -4.29 -11.76 -9.28
CA ARG A 128 -3.02 -11.85 -10.02
C ARG A 128 -1.82 -11.57 -9.12
N ARG A 129 -1.94 -10.61 -8.19
CA ARG A 129 -0.86 -10.30 -7.25
C ARG A 129 -0.58 -11.48 -6.33
N MET A 130 -1.61 -12.12 -5.79
CA MET A 130 -1.44 -13.29 -4.91
C MET A 130 -0.88 -14.51 -5.65
N GLU A 131 -1.33 -14.77 -6.87
CA GLU A 131 -0.77 -15.83 -7.74
C GLU A 131 0.74 -15.63 -7.94
N TYR A 132 1.16 -14.41 -8.28
CA TYR A 132 2.59 -14.08 -8.41
C TYR A 132 3.38 -14.34 -7.12
N ILE A 133 2.85 -13.97 -5.96
CA ILE A 133 3.53 -14.18 -4.67
C ILE A 133 3.65 -15.69 -4.37
N ILE A 134 2.61 -16.48 -4.64
CA ILE A 134 2.63 -17.94 -4.47
C ILE A 134 3.68 -18.58 -5.39
N GLU A 135 3.70 -18.21 -6.68
CA GLU A 135 4.69 -18.71 -7.62
C GLU A 135 6.12 -18.36 -7.21
N LYS A 136 6.34 -17.12 -6.76
CA LYS A 136 7.63 -16.66 -6.27
C LYS A 136 8.09 -17.46 -5.05
N ALA A 137 7.19 -17.68 -4.07
CA ALA A 137 7.49 -18.49 -2.89
C ALA A 137 7.85 -19.93 -3.25
N ARG A 138 7.09 -20.57 -4.15
CA ARG A 138 7.39 -21.92 -4.66
C ARG A 138 8.76 -21.99 -5.33
N LYS A 139 9.09 -21.02 -6.21
CA LYS A 139 10.40 -20.93 -6.89
C LYS A 139 11.57 -20.72 -5.91
N GLN A 140 11.31 -20.10 -4.76
CA GLN A 140 12.30 -19.88 -3.70
C GLN A 140 12.40 -21.06 -2.71
N GLY A 141 11.64 -22.14 -2.92
CA GLY A 141 11.67 -23.31 -2.05
C GLY A 141 10.81 -23.18 -0.79
N HIS A 142 9.81 -22.29 -0.80
CA HIS A 142 8.88 -22.04 0.31
C HIS A 142 7.40 -22.35 -0.04
N PRO A 143 7.07 -23.56 -0.54
CA PRO A 143 5.69 -23.91 -0.89
C PRO A 143 4.74 -23.86 0.32
N GLU A 144 5.22 -24.04 1.55
CA GLU A 144 4.46 -23.96 2.79
C GLU A 144 3.85 -22.56 3.02
N ALA A 145 4.41 -21.51 2.40
CA ALA A 145 3.90 -20.15 2.52
C ALA A 145 2.53 -19.97 1.83
N GLU A 146 2.15 -20.86 0.91
CA GLU A 146 0.94 -20.75 0.10
C GLU A 146 -0.33 -20.64 0.95
N LYS A 147 -0.47 -21.49 1.97
CA LYS A 147 -1.64 -21.46 2.87
C LYS A 147 -1.81 -20.09 3.50
N ARG A 148 -0.72 -19.53 4.05
CA ARG A 148 -0.70 -18.20 4.68
C ARG A 148 -1.01 -17.09 3.67
N ILE A 149 -0.52 -17.20 2.44
CA ILE A 149 -0.81 -16.22 1.38
C ILE A 149 -2.29 -16.24 1.02
N LEU A 150 -2.90 -17.44 0.92
CA LEU A 150 -4.33 -17.59 0.64
C LEU A 150 -5.21 -17.07 1.78
N GLU A 151 -4.81 -17.26 3.04
CA GLU A 151 -5.49 -16.68 4.21
C GLU A 151 -5.47 -15.14 4.13
N LYS A 152 -4.30 -14.54 3.92
CA LYS A 152 -4.16 -13.08 3.74
C LYS A 152 -4.94 -12.56 2.52
N LYS A 153 -5.00 -13.34 1.44
CA LYS A 153 -5.82 -13.02 0.25
C LYS A 153 -7.30 -12.94 0.62
N GLN A 154 -7.81 -13.88 1.41
CA GLN A 154 -9.21 -13.87 1.81
C GLN A 154 -9.55 -12.65 2.65
N GLU A 155 -8.69 -12.26 3.60
CA GLU A 155 -8.87 -11.06 4.41
C GLU A 155 -8.88 -9.79 3.55
N ALA A 156 -7.92 -9.66 2.62
CA ALA A 156 -7.87 -8.54 1.67
C ALA A 156 -9.14 -8.48 0.80
N ARG A 157 -9.65 -9.64 0.36
CA ARG A 157 -10.85 -9.74 -0.46
C ARG A 157 -12.08 -9.25 0.29
N LEU A 158 -12.23 -9.56 1.58
CA LEU A 158 -13.37 -9.08 2.37
C LEU A 158 -13.44 -7.55 2.44
N LEU A 159 -12.30 -6.89 2.64
CA LEU A 159 -12.23 -5.43 2.58
C LEU A 159 -12.54 -4.92 1.18
N LEU A 160 -11.92 -5.53 0.15
CA LEU A 160 -12.13 -5.15 -1.25
C LEU A 160 -13.61 -5.23 -1.65
N ASP A 161 -14.30 -6.33 -1.32
CA ASP A 161 -15.73 -6.50 -1.58
C ASP A 161 -16.58 -5.48 -0.82
N GLY A 162 -16.15 -5.06 0.37
CA GLY A 162 -16.79 -3.98 1.12
C GLY A 162 -16.63 -2.62 0.43
N ILE A 163 -15.43 -2.33 -0.07
CA ILE A 163 -15.13 -1.11 -0.84
C ILE A 163 -15.97 -1.08 -2.12
N GLU A 164 -15.97 -2.16 -2.90
CA GLU A 164 -16.69 -2.24 -4.17
C GLU A 164 -18.20 -2.05 -4.01
N ARG A 165 -18.79 -2.65 -2.96
CA ARG A 165 -20.20 -2.40 -2.60
C ARG A 165 -20.47 -0.95 -2.22
N THR A 166 -19.52 -0.31 -1.55
CA THR A 166 -19.64 1.08 -1.10
C THR A 166 -19.60 2.05 -2.28
N ILE A 167 -18.63 1.88 -3.19
CA ILE A 167 -18.40 2.80 -4.31
C ILE A 167 -19.25 2.46 -5.54
N GLY A 168 -19.96 1.33 -5.55
CA GLY A 168 -20.88 0.92 -6.61
C GLY A 168 -20.22 0.42 -7.89
N MET A 169 -18.92 0.11 -7.88
CA MET A 169 -18.15 -0.43 -9.00
C MET A 169 -16.99 -1.29 -8.48
N THR A 170 -16.39 -2.12 -9.33
CA THR A 170 -15.20 -2.88 -8.92
C THR A 170 -13.98 -1.96 -8.80
N VAL A 171 -13.00 -2.32 -7.97
CA VAL A 171 -11.75 -1.56 -7.90
C VAL A 171 -10.99 -1.68 -9.22
N ASP A 172 -11.11 -2.81 -9.93
CA ASP A 172 -10.55 -2.96 -11.28
C ASP A 172 -11.11 -1.89 -12.24
N GLN A 173 -12.43 -1.68 -12.24
CA GLN A 173 -13.08 -0.62 -13.03
C GLN A 173 -12.63 0.77 -12.58
N LEU A 174 -12.52 1.00 -11.27
CA LEU A 174 -11.99 2.24 -10.73
C LEU A 174 -10.57 2.52 -11.25
N MET A 175 -9.74 1.49 -11.38
CA MET A 175 -8.35 1.59 -11.86
C MET A 175 -8.25 1.80 -13.38
N GLU A 176 -9.19 1.28 -14.16
CA GLU A 176 -9.28 1.50 -15.61
C GLU A 176 -9.78 2.93 -15.97
N GLY A 177 -10.60 3.55 -15.12
CA GLY A 177 -11.39 4.74 -15.46
C GLY A 177 -10.78 6.13 -15.23
N GLY A 178 -9.49 6.28 -14.87
CA GLY A 178 -8.96 7.58 -14.40
C GLY A 178 -7.50 7.86 -14.73
N GLN A 179 -7.27 9.03 -15.34
CA GLN A 179 -5.98 9.62 -15.72
C GLN A 179 -4.98 9.69 -14.56
N THR A 180 -3.71 9.45 -14.88
CA THR A 180 -2.55 9.73 -14.03
C THR A 180 -2.71 11.10 -13.37
N VAL A 181 -2.84 11.13 -12.03
CA VAL A 181 -2.72 12.38 -11.27
C VAL A 181 -1.24 12.77 -11.34
N ILE A 182 -0.97 13.76 -12.19
CA ILE A 182 0.35 14.34 -12.42
C ILE A 182 0.79 15.13 -11.19
#